data_AF-A0A8H8CK58-F1
#
_entry.id   AF-A0A8H8CK58-F1
#
_cell.length_a   1.000
_cell.length_b   1.000
_cell.length_c   1.000
_cell.angle_alpha   90.00
_cell.angle_beta   90.00
_cell.angle_gamma   90.00
#
_symmetry.space_group_name_H-M   'P 1'
#
loop_
_entity.id
_entity.type
_entity.pdbx_description
1 polymer ?
#
loop_
_entity_poly.entity_id
_entity_poly.type
_entity_poly.pdbx_seq_one_letter_code
_entity_poly.pdbx_strand_id
1 'polypeptide(L)'
;MASSCQNLIAALKDCLKYTDCVLKDGRKPSECLKNHFDELPEECQSLRKATFECKRSMLDMRKRFRGNIVGTQFEFTPRTPPSIPSSDPPATSSPT
;
A
#
# COMPACT_ATOMS: atom_id res chain seq x y z
N MET A 1 -8.32 9.70 13.98
CA MET A 1 -8.77 10.19 12.66
C MET A 1 -8.46 9.11 11.64
N ALA A 2 -9.46 8.64 10.88
CA ALA A 2 -9.49 7.41 10.06
C ALA A 2 -8.12 6.79 9.72
N SER A 3 -7.68 5.85 10.56
CA SER A 3 -6.36 5.22 10.58
C SER A 3 -6.16 4.16 9.49
N SER A 4 -7.19 3.84 8.71
CA SER A 4 -7.22 2.67 7.82
C SER A 4 -6.25 2.73 6.64
N CYS A 5 -5.83 3.92 6.19
CA CYS A 5 -4.85 4.07 5.08
C CYS A 5 -3.48 4.58 5.53
N GLN A 6 -3.28 4.84 6.83
CA GLN A 6 -2.03 5.43 7.31
C GLN A 6 -0.85 4.47 7.15
N ASN A 7 -1.07 3.17 7.38
CA ASN A 7 -0.05 2.13 7.20
C ASN A 7 0.42 2.03 5.75
N LEU A 8 -0.53 2.03 4.79
CA LEU A 8 -0.23 2.08 3.35
C LEU A 8 0.57 3.32 2.95
N ILE A 9 0.22 4.48 3.50
CA ILE A 9 0.93 5.74 3.22
C ILE A 9 2.34 5.71 3.83
N ALA A 10 2.50 5.14 5.03
CA ALA A 10 3.81 4.99 5.67
C ALA A 10 4.70 4.03 4.86
N ALA A 11 4.18 2.85 4.53
CA ALA A 11 4.85 1.87 3.69
C ALA A 11 5.27 2.44 2.33
N LEU A 12 4.40 3.20 1.66
CA LEU A 12 4.73 3.87 0.40
C LEU A 12 5.85 4.90 0.56
N LYS A 13 5.84 5.70 1.64
CA LYS A 13 6.91 6.66 1.93
C LYS A 13 8.23 5.95 2.18
N ASP A 14 8.21 4.85 2.91
CA ASP A 14 9.42 4.08 3.19
C ASP A 14 9.96 3.44 1.92
N CYS A 15 9.10 2.88 1.08
CA CYS A 15 9.48 2.38 -0.24
C CYS A 15 10.19 3.45 -1.08
N LEU A 16 9.61 4.66 -1.15
CA LEU A 16 10.19 5.78 -1.92
C LEU A 16 11.58 6.19 -1.44
N LYS A 17 11.89 6.10 -0.14
CA LYS A 17 13.22 6.45 0.39
C LYS A 17 14.33 5.56 -0.18
N TYR A 18 14.02 4.30 -0.52
CA TYR A 18 14.98 3.34 -1.06
C TYR A 18 15.03 3.34 -2.59
N THR A 19 14.20 4.14 -3.25
CA THR A 19 14.18 4.20 -4.72
C THR A 19 15.30 5.07 -5.27
N ASP A 20 15.74 4.70 -6.46
CA ASP A 20 16.75 5.42 -7.23
C ASP A 20 16.37 6.88 -7.48
N CYS A 21 15.09 7.20 -7.69
CA CYS A 21 14.67 8.58 -7.92
C CYS A 21 14.90 9.51 -6.71
N VAL A 22 14.89 8.99 -5.48
CA VAL A 22 15.21 9.78 -4.28
C VAL A 22 16.70 9.73 -3.99
N LEU A 23 17.33 8.56 -4.12
CA LEU A 23 18.75 8.35 -3.78
C LEU A 23 19.72 8.90 -4.82
N LYS A 24 19.46 8.68 -6.11
CA LYS A 24 20.33 9.09 -7.23
C LYS A 24 20.06 10.53 -7.64
N ASP A 25 18.80 10.89 -7.81
CA ASP A 25 18.43 12.21 -8.34
C ASP A 25 18.14 13.26 -7.26
N GLY A 26 18.03 12.87 -5.99
CA GLY A 26 17.73 13.80 -4.88
C GLY A 26 16.36 14.48 -5.01
N ARG A 27 15.44 13.92 -5.80
CA ARG A 27 14.10 14.48 -6.00
C ARG A 27 13.20 14.18 -4.81
N LYS A 28 12.16 15.02 -4.65
CA LYS A 28 11.14 14.78 -3.63
C LYS A 28 10.37 13.49 -3.97
N PRO A 29 10.02 12.66 -2.97
CA PRO A 29 9.27 11.42 -3.20
C PRO A 29 7.92 11.66 -3.90
N SER A 30 7.28 12.81 -3.67
CA SER A 30 6.06 13.23 -4.37
C SER A 30 6.26 13.49 -5.86
N GLU A 31 7.44 14.00 -6.26
CA GLU A 31 7.79 14.24 -7.66
C GLU A 31 8.15 12.92 -8.36
N CYS A 32 8.89 12.05 -7.68
CA CYS A 32 9.18 10.70 -8.17
C CYS A 32 7.91 9.91 -8.48
N LEU A 33 6.90 10.00 -7.61
CA LEU A 33 5.63 9.32 -7.81
C LEU A 33 4.83 9.89 -9.00
N LYS A 34 4.99 11.17 -9.34
CA LYS A 34 4.24 11.83 -10.42
C LYS A 34 4.93 11.69 -11.78
N ASN A 35 6.24 11.95 -11.83
CA ASN A 35 6.97 12.13 -13.08
C ASN A 35 7.82 10.91 -13.45
N HIS A 36 8.18 10.07 -12.48
CA HIS A 36 9.11 8.94 -12.69
C HIS A 36 8.49 7.61 -12.26
N PHE A 37 7.19 7.42 -12.47
CA PHE A 37 6.50 6.22 -11.99
C PHE A 37 7.07 4.93 -12.57
N ASP A 38 7.49 4.95 -13.83
CA ASP A 38 8.03 3.78 -14.53
C ASP A 38 9.44 3.39 -14.04
N GLU A 39 10.17 4.33 -13.42
CA GLU A 39 11.49 4.09 -12.81
C GLU A 39 11.38 3.52 -11.39
N LEU A 40 10.17 3.52 -10.79
CA LEU A 40 9.96 2.98 -9.45
C LEU A 40 9.85 1.44 -9.49
N PRO A 41 10.38 0.76 -8.47
CA PRO A 41 10.21 -0.68 -8.34
C PRO A 41 8.73 -1.07 -8.19
N GLU A 42 8.38 -2.25 -8.71
CA GLU A 42 7.03 -2.84 -8.65
C GLU A 42 6.40 -2.79 -7.25
N GLU A 43 7.20 -2.99 -6.20
CA GLU A 43 6.76 -2.89 -4.80
C GLU A 43 6.18 -1.51 -4.48
N CYS A 44 6.85 -0.41 -4.85
CA CYS A 44 6.33 0.94 -4.63
C CYS A 44 5.11 1.22 -5.51
N GLN A 45 5.06 0.65 -6.73
CA GLN A 45 3.92 0.80 -7.63
C GLN A 45 2.66 0.12 -7.06
N SER A 46 2.82 -1.08 -6.49
CA SER A 46 1.72 -1.80 -5.83
C SER A 46 1.21 -1.06 -4.59
N LEU A 47 2.11 -0.53 -3.75
CA LEU A 47 1.76 0.29 -2.59
C LEU A 47 1.00 1.56 -3.00
N ARG A 48 1.38 2.20 -4.12
CA ARG A 48 0.65 3.35 -4.67
C ARG A 48 -0.78 2.96 -5.05
N LYS A 49 -0.96 1.86 -5.77
CA LYS A 49 -2.29 1.35 -6.17
C LYS A 49 -3.14 1.06 -4.93
N ALA A 50 -2.61 0.32 -3.96
CA ALA A 50 -3.31 0.01 -2.73
C ALA A 50 -3.67 1.27 -1.91
N THR A 51 -2.79 2.27 -1.85
CA THR A 51 -3.07 3.56 -1.20
C THR A 51 -4.20 4.31 -1.90
N PHE A 52 -4.22 4.30 -3.23
CA PHE A 52 -5.28 4.92 -4.02
C PHE A 52 -6.63 4.22 -3.82
N GLU A 53 -6.63 2.88 -3.83
CA GLU A 53 -7.82 2.07 -3.55
C GLU A 53 -8.35 2.28 -2.14
N CYS A 54 -7.48 2.33 -1.14
CA CYS A 54 -7.84 2.61 0.24
C CYS A 54 -8.47 4.01 0.41
N LYS A 55 -7.87 5.03 -0.23
CA LYS A 55 -8.43 6.38 -0.20
C LYS A 55 -9.77 6.45 -0.94
N ARG A 56 -9.90 5.73 -2.06
CA ARG A 56 -11.14 5.65 -2.84
C ARG A 56 -12.25 4.93 -2.07
N SER A 57 -11.96 3.83 -1.37
CA SER A 57 -12.93 3.11 -0.56
C SER A 57 -13.40 3.93 0.65
N MET A 58 -12.53 4.78 1.21
CA MET A 58 -12.91 5.74 2.25
C MET A 58 -13.90 6.80 1.73
N LEU A 59 -13.74 7.26 0.49
CA LEU A 59 -14.64 8.26 -0.11
C LEU A 59 -15.96 7.64 -0.57
N ASP A 60 -15.95 6.37 -0.96
CA ASP A 60 -17.13 5.64 -1.40
C ASP A 60 -17.96 5.15 -0.20
N MET A 61 -19.06 5.86 0.11
CA MET A 61 -20.01 5.52 1.18
C MET A 61 -20.53 4.09 1.07
N ARG A 62 -20.62 3.53 -0.14
CA ARG A 62 -21.14 2.18 -0.41
C ARG A 62 -20.16 1.10 0.05
N LYS A 63 -18.86 1.40 0.09
CA LYS A 63 -17.80 0.50 0.58
C LYS A 63 -17.52 0.64 2.07
N ARG A 64 -17.97 1.73 2.72
CA ARG A 64 -17.84 1.92 4.17
C ARG A 64 -18.56 0.86 5.00
N PHE A 65 -19.72 0.37 4.53
CA PHE A 65 -20.53 -0.62 5.25
C PHE A 65 -19.98 -2.05 5.19
N ARG A 66 -19.15 -2.38 4.20
CA ARG A 66 -18.58 -3.74 4.02
C ARG A 66 -17.15 -3.89 4.56
N GLY A 67 -16.59 -2.84 5.17
CA GLY A 67 -15.22 -2.83 5.65
C GLY A 67 -14.20 -2.63 4.52
N ASN A 68 -13.16 -1.84 4.80
CA ASN A 68 -12.06 -1.64 3.88
C ASN A 68 -10.95 -2.67 4.15
N ILE A 69 -11.03 -3.83 3.51
CA ILE A 69 -10.04 -4.92 3.62
C ILE A 69 -8.65 -4.57 3.07
N VAL A 70 -8.52 -3.51 2.26
CA VAL A 70 -7.25 -3.14 1.61
C VAL A 70 -6.25 -2.53 2.60
N GLY A 71 -6.72 -1.93 3.70
CA GLY A 71 -5.88 -1.15 4.63
C GLY A 71 -5.00 -1.97 5.58
N THR A 72 -5.27 -3.26 5.77
CA THR A 72 -4.69 -4.09 6.84
C THR A 72 -3.58 -5.03 6.41
N GLN A 73 -3.33 -5.20 5.11
CA GLN A 73 -2.50 -6.30 4.58
C GLN A 73 -1.18 -5.87 3.92
N PHE A 74 -0.86 -4.57 3.90
CA PHE A 74 0.32 -4.07 3.21
C PHE A 74 1.34 -3.51 4.20
N GLU A 75 2.38 -4.29 4.48
CA GLU A 75 3.58 -3.87 5.22
C GLU A 75 4.77 -3.88 4.25
N PHE A 76 5.48 -2.76 4.14
CA PHE A 76 6.69 -2.68 3.32
C PHE A 76 7.89 -3.16 4.13
N THR A 77 8.37 -4.37 3.86
CA THR A 77 9.60 -4.90 4.43
C THR A 77 10.73 -4.80 3.39
N PRO A 78 11.79 -4.01 3.62
CA PRO A 78 12.92 -3.97 2.71
C PRO A 78 13.58 -5.36 2.65
N ARG A 79 13.81 -5.84 1.43
CA ARG A 79 14.18 -7.21 1.07
C ARG A 79 15.25 -7.84 1.98
N THR A 80 14.80 -8.67 2.92
CA THR A 80 15.50 -9.87 3.41
C THR A 80 14.54 -11.06 3.21
N PRO A 81 15.07 -12.28 2.99
CA PRO A 81 14.35 -13.37 2.30
C PRO A 81 13.07 -13.84 3.01
N PRO A 82 12.13 -14.47 2.27
CA PRO A 82 10.73 -14.54 2.64
C PRO A 82 10.48 -15.63 3.69
N SER A 83 10.13 -15.23 4.91
CA SER A 83 9.32 -16.07 5.79
C SER A 83 7.85 -15.79 5.49
N ILE A 84 7.30 -16.72 4.70
CA ILE A 84 5.91 -17.07 4.40
C ILE A 84 4.81 -16.33 5.20
N PRO A 85 3.69 -16.00 4.51
CA PRO A 85 2.58 -15.19 5.00
C PRO A 85 1.97 -15.77 6.27
N SER A 86 1.80 -14.94 7.29
CA SER A 86 0.91 -15.27 8.39
C SER A 86 -0.53 -15.24 7.87
N SER A 87 -0.98 -16.45 7.64
CA SER A 87 -2.33 -16.96 7.51
C SER A 87 -3.37 -16.18 8.32
N ASP A 88 -4.47 -15.82 7.68
CA ASP A 88 -5.79 -16.16 8.21
C ASP A 88 -6.73 -16.50 7.04
N PRO A 89 -7.43 -17.66 7.08
CA PRO A 89 -8.20 -18.18 5.95
C PRO A 89 -9.57 -17.50 5.78
N PRO A 90 -10.17 -17.55 4.57
CA PRO A 90 -11.58 -17.27 4.37
C PRO A 90 -12.40 -18.52 4.74
N ALA A 91 -13.19 -18.47 5.81
CA ALA A 91 -14.18 -19.51 6.09
C ALA A 91 -15.56 -19.09 5.57
N THR A 92 -15.94 -19.78 4.51
CA THR A 92 -17.18 -19.74 3.74
C THR A 92 -18.40 -20.22 4.55
N SER A 93 -19.59 -19.73 4.15
CA SER A 93 -20.95 -20.32 4.24
C SER A 93 -21.67 -20.54 5.60
N SER A 94 -22.86 -19.93 5.69
CA SER A 94 -24.09 -20.29 6.45
C SER A 94 -24.55 -21.75 6.22
N PRO A 95 -25.70 -22.29 6.72
CA PRO A 95 -26.66 -21.88 7.77
C PRO A 95 -26.96 -23.00 8.82
N THR A 96 -27.75 -22.72 9.85
CA THR A 96 -28.76 -23.67 10.40
C THR A 96 -29.92 -22.87 10.96
#